data_AF-A0AAE1L5U8-F1
#
_entry.id   AF-A0AAE1L5U8-F1
#
_cell.length_a   1.000
_cell.length_b   1.000
_cell.length_c   1.000
_cell.angle_alpha   90.00
_cell.angle_beta   90.00
_cell.angle_gamma   90.00
#
_symmetry.space_group_name_H-M   'P 1'
#
loop_
_entity.id
_entity.type
_entity.pdbx_description
1 polymer ?
#
loop_
_entity_poly.entity_id
_entity_poly.type
_entity_poly.pdbx_seq_one_letter_code
_entity_poly.pdbx_strand_id
1 'polypeptide(L)'
;MKFDLNFAEFTNVIVKEEAEVICLRTNAKSEHDVDCWKQVFCRKNSTTLNIKRTLRANIRYMFRQRLFCLHGDRRHKGKIKTYSGCGLTVDIKIKIVTRNTIKKDPEVKLYPCIIVIEGSHNHTTCSASALRELRVLLDTKQEFFTYFEEGLTTAQASRRHNEKQDFNFCDMANNSINPSMNLQHMMAKSKEFDIL
;
A
#
# COMPACT_ATOMS: atom_id res chain seq x y z
N MET A 1 15.39 -7.15 -10.10
CA MET A 1 14.11 -6.64 -9.58
C MET A 1 14.16 -5.12 -9.61
N LYS A 2 13.21 -4.41 -10.22
CA LYS A 2 13.19 -2.95 -10.23
C LYS A 2 11.88 -2.47 -9.64
N PHE A 3 11.93 -1.93 -8.42
CA PHE A 3 10.82 -1.19 -7.84
C PHE A 3 11.06 0.31 -8.07
N ASP A 4 9.99 1.05 -8.35
CA ASP A 4 10.04 2.50 -8.27
C ASP A 4 9.97 2.89 -6.78
N LEU A 5 11.07 3.47 -6.30
CA LEU A 5 11.27 3.94 -4.92
C LEU A 5 11.45 5.47 -4.86
N ASN A 6 11.23 6.18 -5.97
CA ASN A 6 11.35 7.64 -6.00
C ASN A 6 10.03 8.27 -5.55
N PHE A 7 9.91 8.57 -4.26
CA PHE A 7 8.68 9.09 -3.66
C PHE A 7 8.85 10.58 -3.38
N ALA A 8 7.94 11.43 -3.88
CA ALA A 8 8.05 12.88 -3.67
C ALA A 8 7.90 13.24 -2.18
N GLU A 9 7.12 12.45 -1.45
CA GLU A 9 6.77 12.63 -0.05
C GLU A 9 7.81 12.03 0.91
N PHE A 10 8.67 11.13 0.42
CA PHE A 10 9.63 10.39 1.24
C PHE A 10 11.03 10.38 0.65
N THR A 11 12.01 10.74 1.46
CA THR A 11 13.42 10.59 1.09
C THR A 11 13.85 9.16 1.33
N ASN A 12 13.89 8.35 0.26
CA ASN A 12 14.35 6.96 0.32
C ASN A 12 15.83 6.87 -0.07
N VAL A 13 16.67 6.42 0.86
CA VAL A 13 18.10 6.19 0.65
C VAL A 13 18.36 4.69 0.63
N ILE A 14 18.78 4.15 -0.51
CA ILE A 14 19.14 2.72 -0.62
C ILE A 14 20.47 2.50 0.11
N VAL A 15 20.44 1.63 1.12
CA VAL A 15 21.61 1.28 1.94
C VAL A 15 22.25 -0.02 1.47
N LYS A 16 21.44 -0.93 0.92
CA LYS A 16 21.90 -2.22 0.41
C LYS A 16 20.99 -2.69 -0.71
N GLU A 17 21.58 -3.17 -1.80
CA GLU A 17 20.86 -3.80 -2.90
C GLU A 17 21.59 -5.10 -3.29
N GLU A 18 20.89 -6.21 -3.11
CA GLU A 18 21.29 -7.56 -3.52
C GLU A 18 20.21 -8.15 -4.44
N ALA A 19 20.49 -9.30 -5.06
CA ALA A 19 19.63 -9.89 -6.10
C ALA A 19 18.14 -10.00 -5.71
N GLU A 20 17.85 -10.31 -4.44
CA GLU A 20 16.47 -10.48 -3.93
C GLU A 20 16.17 -9.60 -2.71
N VAL A 21 17.08 -8.72 -2.31
CA VAL A 21 16.92 -7.92 -1.09
C VAL A 21 17.30 -6.47 -1.34
N ILE A 22 16.37 -5.57 -1.08
CA ILE A 22 16.60 -4.13 -1.08
C ILE A 22 16.38 -3.61 0.34
N CYS A 23 17.41 -3.01 0.94
CA CYS A 23 17.33 -2.32 2.21
C CYS A 23 17.45 -0.82 1.98
N LEU A 24 16.47 -0.07 2.43
CA LEU A 24 16.46 1.38 2.33
C LEU A 24 16.16 2.02 3.69
N ARG A 25 16.61 3.26 3.84
CA ARG A 25 16.30 4.16 4.93
C ARG A 25 15.33 5.22 4.43
N THR A 26 14.39 5.61 5.27
CA THR A 26 13.41 6.65 4.94
C THR A 26 13.14 7.57 6.13
N ASN A 27 12.66 8.77 5.81
CA ASN A 27 12.34 9.82 6.78
C ASN A 27 10.99 9.60 7.49
N ALA A 28 10.27 8.51 7.24
CA ALA A 28 9.04 8.15 7.97
C ALA A 28 9.30 8.00 9.48
N LYS A 29 8.45 8.60 10.31
CA LYS A 29 8.61 8.67 11.77
C LYS A 29 7.43 8.14 12.55
N SER A 30 6.27 7.93 11.93
CA SER A 30 5.04 7.51 12.59
C SER A 30 4.39 6.27 11.93
N GLU A 31 3.42 5.64 12.62
CA GLU A 31 2.58 4.59 12.02
C GLU A 31 1.84 5.13 10.78
N HIS A 32 1.34 6.37 10.86
CA HIS A 32 0.68 7.05 9.73
C HIS A 32 1.62 7.22 8.53
N ASP A 33 2.87 7.66 8.76
CA ASP A 33 3.85 7.81 7.69
C ASP A 33 4.15 6.47 7.00
N VAL A 34 4.16 5.37 7.75
CA VAL A 34 4.36 4.03 7.19
C VAL A 34 3.17 3.61 6.33
N ASP A 35 1.95 3.91 6.77
CA ASP A 35 0.76 3.66 5.96
C ASP A 35 0.77 4.48 4.67
N CYS A 36 1.16 5.76 4.74
CA CYS A 36 1.33 6.63 3.57
C CYS A 36 2.43 6.09 2.63
N TRP A 37 3.60 5.74 3.16
CA TRP A 37 4.70 5.14 2.39
C TRP A 37 4.25 3.87 1.68
N LYS A 38 3.52 3.00 2.38
CA LYS A 38 2.98 1.76 1.83
C LYS A 38 2.01 2.05 0.69
N GLN A 39 1.13 3.04 0.83
CA GLN A 39 0.19 3.43 -0.23
C GLN A 39 0.92 3.92 -1.48
N VAL A 40 1.92 4.78 -1.31
CA VAL A 40 2.75 5.27 -2.42
C VAL A 40 3.50 4.12 -3.10
N PHE A 41 4.10 3.22 -2.33
CA PHE A 41 4.77 2.02 -2.84
C PHE A 41 3.80 1.13 -3.64
N CYS A 42 2.61 0.86 -3.09
CA CYS A 42 1.59 0.04 -3.74
C CYS A 42 1.11 0.68 -5.06
N ARG A 43 0.88 2.00 -5.06
CA ARG A 43 0.47 2.78 -6.23
C ARG A 43 1.52 2.74 -7.34
N LYS A 44 2.78 3.08 -7.02
CA LYS A 44 3.87 3.16 -8.01
C LYS A 44 4.26 1.80 -8.59
N ASN A 45 4.07 0.72 -7.84
CA ASN A 45 4.48 -0.62 -8.25
C ASN A 45 3.29 -1.53 -8.62
N SER A 46 2.09 -0.97 -8.79
CA SER A 46 0.85 -1.69 -9.13
C SER A 46 0.67 -2.97 -8.31
N THR A 47 0.86 -2.86 -6.99
CA THR A 47 0.88 -4.02 -6.09
C THR A 47 -0.01 -3.76 -4.89
N THR A 48 -0.57 -4.84 -4.32
CA THR A 48 -1.31 -4.77 -3.06
C THR A 48 -0.59 -5.57 -1.99
N LEU A 49 -0.22 -4.87 -0.92
CA LEU A 49 0.43 -5.45 0.24
C LEU A 49 -0.55 -5.61 1.42
N ASN A 50 -0.70 -6.83 1.91
CA ASN A 50 -1.44 -7.16 3.11
C ASN A 50 -0.53 -7.15 4.34
N ILE A 51 -1.12 -6.84 5.50
CA ILE A 51 -0.41 -6.84 6.77
C ILE A 51 -0.34 -8.28 7.28
N LYS A 52 0.88 -8.80 7.48
CA LYS A 52 1.11 -10.10 8.15
C LYS A 52 1.13 -9.93 9.65
N ARG A 53 1.82 -8.90 10.12
CA ARG A 53 2.05 -8.65 11.55
C ARG A 53 2.38 -7.18 11.77
N THR A 54 1.77 -6.59 12.80
CA THR A 54 2.14 -5.29 13.34
C THR A 54 2.65 -5.48 14.76
N LEU A 55 3.73 -4.79 15.12
CA LEU A 55 4.27 -4.70 16.47
C LEU A 55 4.37 -3.22 16.82
N ARG A 56 3.53 -2.79 17.76
CA ARG A 56 3.55 -1.43 18.31
C ARG A 56 4.46 -1.43 19.53
N ALA A 57 5.48 -0.57 19.51
CA ALA A 57 6.47 -0.33 20.55
C ALA A 57 7.14 -1.58 21.16
N ASN A 58 8.46 -1.67 21.01
CA ASN A 58 9.30 -2.57 21.80
C ASN A 58 10.61 -1.87 22.18
N ILE A 59 11.52 -2.58 22.86
CA ILE A 59 12.80 -2.03 23.33
C ILE A 59 13.68 -1.43 22.20
N ARG A 60 13.51 -1.89 20.95
CA ARG A 60 14.36 -1.51 19.80
C ARG A 60 13.65 -0.62 18.77
N TYR A 61 12.33 -0.73 18.67
CA TYR A 61 11.51 -0.14 17.61
C TYR A 61 10.28 0.53 18.20
N MET A 62 9.98 1.73 17.72
CA MET A 62 8.72 2.37 18.01
C MET A 62 7.58 1.66 17.28
N PHE A 63 7.86 1.17 16.07
CA PHE A 63 6.88 0.49 15.23
C PHE A 63 7.59 -0.52 14.31
N ARG A 64 6.95 -1.66 14.09
CA ARG A 64 7.36 -2.60 13.04
C ARG A 64 6.13 -3.20 12.37
N GLN A 65 6.13 -3.24 11.05
CA GLN A 65 5.08 -3.87 10.28
C GLN A 65 5.68 -4.75 9.19
N ARG A 66 5.27 -6.02 9.17
CA ARG A 66 5.62 -6.95 8.09
C ARG A 66 4.45 -7.10 7.16
N LEU A 67 4.71 -6.84 5.90
CA LEU A 67 3.80 -6.86 4.78
C LEU A 67 4.17 -7.98 3.81
N PHE A 68 3.21 -8.41 3.02
CA PHE A 68 3.39 -9.42 1.99
C PHE A 68 2.40 -9.18 0.86
N CYS A 69 2.73 -9.64 -0.34
CA CYS A 69 1.85 -9.52 -1.49
C CYS A 69 0.51 -10.24 -1.28
N LEU A 70 -0.60 -9.66 -1.73
CA LEU A 70 -1.93 -10.27 -1.74
C LEU A 70 -1.91 -11.71 -2.28
N HIS A 71 -1.23 -11.93 -3.41
CA HIS A 71 -1.10 -13.24 -4.07
C HIS A 71 -0.20 -14.24 -3.30
N GLY A 72 0.44 -13.79 -2.22
CA GLY A 72 1.22 -14.60 -1.28
C GLY A 72 0.44 -15.00 -0.02
N ASP A 73 -0.82 -14.56 0.17
CA ASP A 73 -1.57 -14.91 1.39
C ASP A 73 -1.87 -16.40 1.45
N ARG A 74 -1.19 -17.10 2.37
CA ARG A 74 -1.43 -18.53 2.60
C ARG A 74 -2.85 -18.82 3.07
N ARG A 75 -3.56 -17.85 3.67
CA ARG A 75 -4.98 -17.99 4.04
C ARG A 75 -5.90 -18.19 2.84
N HIS A 76 -5.44 -17.81 1.65
CA HIS A 76 -6.16 -17.94 0.39
C HIS A 76 -5.71 -19.12 -0.47
N LYS A 77 -4.76 -19.93 0.02
CA LYS A 77 -4.33 -21.16 -0.64
C LYS A 77 -5.53 -22.08 -0.90
N GLY A 78 -5.88 -22.28 -2.17
CA GLY A 78 -7.02 -23.09 -2.61
C GLY A 78 -8.39 -22.40 -2.58
N LYS A 79 -8.50 -21.16 -2.10
CA LYS A 79 -9.77 -20.40 -2.00
C LYS A 79 -9.89 -19.27 -3.01
N ILE A 80 -8.77 -18.67 -3.42
CA ILE A 80 -8.74 -17.60 -4.41
C ILE A 80 -7.94 -18.07 -5.61
N LYS A 81 -8.52 -17.95 -6.82
CA LYS A 81 -7.87 -18.32 -8.10
C LYS A 81 -6.55 -17.59 -8.34
N THR A 82 -6.30 -16.51 -7.62
CA THR A 82 -5.20 -15.57 -7.84
C THR A 82 -4.05 -15.81 -6.86
N TYR A 83 -4.16 -16.78 -5.95
CA TYR A 83 -3.03 -17.21 -5.12
C TYR A 83 -1.94 -17.83 -6.01
N SER A 84 -0.74 -17.23 -5.96
CA SER A 84 0.44 -17.72 -6.68
C SER A 84 1.58 -18.15 -5.74
N GLY A 85 1.40 -17.99 -4.43
CA GLY A 85 2.48 -18.20 -3.47
C GLY A 85 3.59 -17.15 -3.60
N CYS A 86 3.23 -15.93 -4.01
CA CYS A 86 4.16 -14.81 -4.21
C CYS A 86 5.10 -14.60 -3.01
N GLY A 87 6.40 -14.54 -3.30
CA GLY A 87 7.46 -14.42 -2.30
C GLY A 87 7.77 -13.00 -1.82
N LEU A 88 7.16 -11.99 -2.45
CA LEU A 88 7.42 -10.59 -2.08
C LEU A 88 6.96 -10.29 -0.65
N THR A 89 7.90 -9.82 0.17
CA THR A 89 7.62 -9.28 1.50
C THR A 89 8.30 -7.94 1.71
N VAL A 90 7.69 -7.11 2.56
CA VAL A 90 8.25 -5.82 2.96
C VAL A 90 8.21 -5.72 4.49
N ASP A 91 9.35 -5.53 5.14
CA ASP A 91 9.47 -5.39 6.59
C ASP A 91 9.91 -3.95 6.91
N ILE A 92 8.98 -3.18 7.50
CA ILE A 92 9.15 -1.77 7.82
C ILE A 92 9.39 -1.63 9.33
N LYS A 93 10.43 -0.92 9.72
CA LYS A 93 10.85 -0.76 11.13
C LYS A 93 11.21 0.70 11.42
N ILE A 94 10.51 1.33 12.35
CA ILE A 94 10.90 2.63 12.90
C ILE A 94 11.70 2.40 14.18
N LYS A 95 12.99 2.76 14.18
CA LYS A 95 13.85 2.66 15.36
C LYS A 95 13.49 3.74 16.39
N ILE A 96 13.63 3.41 17.67
CA ILE A 96 13.58 4.42 18.74
C ILE A 96 14.86 5.26 18.66
N VAL A 97 14.71 6.57 18.55
CA VAL A 97 15.84 7.50 18.48
C VAL A 97 16.23 7.94 19.89
N THR A 98 17.32 7.37 20.40
CA THR A 98 17.97 7.72 21.66
C THR A 98 19.40 8.21 21.43
N ARG A 99 20.03 8.82 22.44
CA ARG A 99 21.45 9.19 22.38
C ARG A 99 22.35 7.99 22.03
N ASN A 100 22.04 6.83 22.61
CA ASN A 100 22.80 5.59 22.37
C ASN A 100 22.62 5.05 20.95
N THR A 101 21.40 5.10 20.39
CA THR A 101 21.19 4.65 19.01
C THR A 101 21.83 5.61 18.01
N ILE A 102 21.80 6.93 18.26
CA ILE A 102 22.49 7.92 17.42
C ILE A 102 24.00 7.68 17.43
N LYS A 103 24.59 7.40 18.59
CA LYS A 103 26.03 7.09 18.69
C LYS A 103 26.43 5.86 17.85
N LYS A 104 25.56 4.85 17.78
CA LYS A 104 25.79 3.62 17.02
C LYS A 104 25.43 3.75 15.53
N ASP A 105 24.50 4.62 15.21
CA ASP A 105 23.90 4.78 13.89
C ASP A 105 23.51 6.26 13.66
N PRO A 106 24.47 7.11 13.23
CA PRO A 106 24.25 8.55 13.17
C PRO A 106 23.10 8.97 12.26
N GLU A 107 22.87 8.25 11.16
CA GLU A 107 21.81 8.61 10.20
C GLU A 107 20.41 8.33 10.73
N VAL A 108 20.25 7.56 11.83
CA VAL A 108 18.93 7.28 12.44
C VAL A 108 18.22 8.56 12.88
N LYS A 109 18.98 9.65 13.09
CA LYS A 109 18.43 10.97 13.41
C LYS A 109 17.63 11.55 12.23
N LEU A 110 18.07 11.32 10.99
CA LEU A 110 17.44 11.82 9.78
C LEU A 110 16.47 10.80 9.20
N TYR A 111 16.88 9.52 9.17
CA TYR A 111 16.14 8.42 8.59
C TYR A 111 15.92 7.30 9.62
N PRO A 112 14.99 7.49 10.57
CA PRO A 112 14.75 6.53 11.65
C PRO A 112 14.08 5.25 11.17
N CYS A 113 13.48 5.25 9.99
CA CYS A 113 12.79 4.11 9.41
C CYS A 113 13.70 3.31 8.48
N ILE A 114 13.71 2.00 8.66
CA ILE A 114 14.39 1.03 7.81
C ILE A 114 13.34 0.13 7.18
N ILE A 115 13.44 -0.01 5.86
CA ILE A 115 12.54 -0.85 5.06
C ILE A 115 13.39 -1.90 4.35
N VAL A 116 13.00 -3.16 4.54
CA VAL A 116 13.62 -4.30 3.88
C VAL A 116 12.58 -4.92 2.95
N ILE A 117 12.86 -4.90 1.66
CA ILE A 117 12.05 -5.54 0.62
C ILE A 117 12.76 -6.83 0.23
N GLU A 118 12.07 -7.96 0.35
CA GLU A 118 12.64 -9.30 0.10
C GLU A 118 11.81 -10.05 -0.95
N GLY A 119 12.48 -10.74 -1.85
CA GLY A 119 11.88 -11.62 -2.86
C GLY A 119 11.26 -10.86 -4.03
N SER A 120 10.60 -11.59 -4.93
CA SER A 120 9.99 -11.02 -6.13
C SER A 120 8.56 -11.44 -6.41
N HIS A 121 7.89 -10.63 -7.24
CA HIS A 121 6.60 -11.01 -7.81
C HIS A 121 6.81 -12.20 -8.76
N ASN A 122 6.05 -13.27 -8.53
CA ASN A 122 5.98 -14.43 -9.42
C ASN A 122 4.70 -14.42 -10.28
N HIS A 123 4.00 -13.30 -10.31
CA HIS A 123 2.76 -13.07 -11.06
C HIS A 123 2.84 -11.69 -11.72
N THR A 124 1.99 -11.46 -12.72
CA THR A 124 1.87 -10.15 -13.35
C THR A 124 1.25 -9.14 -12.39
N THR A 125 1.78 -7.92 -12.37
CA THR A 125 1.23 -6.78 -11.62
C THR A 125 0.46 -5.80 -12.50
N CYS A 126 0.69 -5.84 -13.82
CA CYS A 126 0.14 -4.87 -14.78
C CYS A 126 -0.99 -5.41 -15.66
N SER A 127 -1.35 -6.68 -15.54
CA SER A 127 -2.48 -7.26 -16.30
C SER A 127 -3.82 -6.74 -15.78
N ALA A 128 -4.84 -6.63 -16.64
CA ALA A 128 -6.17 -6.18 -16.24
C ALA A 128 -6.77 -6.97 -15.05
N SER A 129 -6.50 -8.28 -14.94
CA SER A 129 -6.90 -9.08 -13.78
C SER A 129 -6.22 -8.61 -12.49
N ALA A 130 -4.90 -8.42 -12.52
CA ALA A 130 -4.12 -7.93 -11.39
C ALA A 130 -4.53 -6.51 -10.96
N LEU A 131 -4.80 -5.63 -11.92
CA LEU A 131 -5.27 -4.26 -11.68
C LEU A 131 -6.65 -4.23 -11.00
N ARG A 132 -7.54 -5.19 -11.32
CA ARG A 132 -8.83 -5.37 -10.64
C ARG A 132 -8.70 -5.87 -9.20
N GLU A 133 -7.55 -6.39 -8.80
CA GLU A 133 -7.33 -6.84 -7.42
C GLU A 133 -6.73 -5.75 -6.53
N LEU A 134 -6.38 -4.59 -7.10
CA LEU A 134 -5.83 -3.50 -6.34
C LEU A 134 -6.86 -2.92 -5.37
N ARG A 135 -6.39 -2.60 -4.16
CA ARG A 135 -7.20 -1.88 -3.17
C ARG A 135 -7.42 -0.44 -3.64
N VAL A 136 -8.64 0.04 -3.43
CA VAL A 136 -9.02 1.43 -3.71
C VAL A 136 -8.17 2.40 -2.89
N LEU A 137 -7.57 3.38 -3.57
CA LEU A 137 -6.78 4.44 -2.93
C LEU A 137 -7.65 5.28 -2.00
N LEU A 138 -7.00 5.91 -1.01
CA LEU A 138 -7.71 6.74 -0.05
C LEU A 138 -8.39 7.94 -0.73
N ASP A 139 -7.67 8.63 -1.62
CA ASP A 139 -8.19 9.79 -2.36
C ASP A 139 -9.42 9.41 -3.19
N THR A 140 -9.36 8.30 -3.90
CA THR A 140 -10.51 7.77 -4.67
C THR A 140 -11.67 7.39 -3.75
N LYS A 141 -11.42 6.77 -2.59
CA LYS A 141 -12.48 6.50 -1.62
C LYS A 141 -13.15 7.77 -1.11
N GLN A 142 -12.35 8.78 -0.76
CA GLN A 142 -12.86 10.07 -0.30
C GLN A 142 -13.73 10.73 -1.36
N GLU A 143 -13.29 10.72 -2.63
CA GLU A 143 -14.07 11.24 -3.75
C GLU A 143 -15.42 10.53 -3.90
N PHE A 144 -15.44 9.19 -3.82
CA PHE A 144 -16.70 8.44 -3.82
C PHE A 144 -17.57 8.74 -2.60
N PHE A 145 -16.98 8.90 -1.41
CA PHE A 145 -17.73 9.31 -0.23
C PHE A 145 -18.37 10.68 -0.39
N THR A 146 -17.70 11.64 -1.03
CA THR A 146 -18.28 12.95 -1.38
C THR A 146 -19.46 12.79 -2.34
N TYR A 147 -19.37 11.95 -3.37
CA TYR A 147 -20.51 11.68 -4.26
C TYR A 147 -21.73 11.12 -3.49
N PHE A 148 -21.51 10.22 -2.54
CA PHE A 148 -22.60 9.69 -1.72
C PHE A 148 -23.16 10.73 -0.74
N GLU A 149 -22.33 11.64 -0.25
CA GLU A 149 -22.74 12.82 0.54
C GLU A 149 -23.63 13.77 -0.25
N GLU A 150 -23.34 13.95 -1.53
CA GLU A 150 -24.16 14.70 -2.50
C GLU A 150 -25.48 13.97 -2.86
N GLY A 151 -25.73 12.78 -2.29
CA GLY A 151 -26.95 12.01 -2.52
C GLY A 151 -26.95 11.17 -3.81
N LEU A 152 -25.79 11.00 -4.45
CA LEU A 152 -25.70 10.19 -5.66
C LEU A 152 -25.80 8.70 -5.33
N THR A 153 -26.57 7.99 -6.14
CA THR A 153 -26.55 6.51 -6.15
C THR A 153 -25.21 6.00 -6.67
N THR A 154 -24.88 4.73 -6.41
CA THR A 154 -23.66 4.08 -6.91
C THR A 154 -23.50 4.21 -8.43
N ALA A 155 -24.59 4.05 -9.20
CA ALA A 155 -24.57 4.20 -10.66
C ALA A 155 -24.26 5.64 -11.08
N GLN A 156 -24.85 6.64 -10.42
CA GLN A 156 -24.60 8.06 -10.69
C GLN A 156 -23.18 8.47 -10.30
N ALA A 157 -22.70 8.02 -9.13
CA ALA A 157 -21.34 8.24 -8.67
C ALA A 157 -20.31 7.64 -9.65
N SER A 158 -20.53 6.40 -10.11
CA SER A 158 -19.65 5.78 -11.10
C SER A 158 -19.61 6.56 -12.41
N ARG A 159 -20.77 7.04 -12.88
CA ARG A 159 -20.86 7.83 -14.11
C ARG A 159 -20.12 9.15 -13.96
N ARG A 160 -20.36 9.88 -12.86
CA ARG A 160 -19.70 11.16 -12.55
C ARG A 160 -18.18 11.00 -12.44
N HIS A 161 -17.72 9.93 -11.80
CA HIS A 161 -16.30 9.61 -11.67
C HIS A 161 -15.64 9.40 -13.05
N ASN A 162 -16.28 8.60 -13.90
CA ASN A 162 -15.79 8.34 -15.26
C ASN A 162 -15.85 9.58 -16.16
N GLU A 163 -16.84 10.46 -15.98
CA GLU A 163 -16.94 11.73 -16.75
C GLU A 163 -15.89 12.75 -16.32
N LYS A 164 -15.50 12.75 -15.04
CA LYS A 164 -14.52 13.68 -14.47
C LYS A 164 -13.07 13.30 -14.82
N GLN A 165 -12.81 12.02 -15.06
CA GLN A 165 -11.46 11.47 -15.22
C GLN A 165 -11.21 11.05 -16.67
N ASP A 166 -10.06 11.43 -17.24
CA ASP A 166 -9.65 11.00 -18.58
C ASP A 166 -8.91 9.65 -18.49
N PHE A 167 -9.66 8.58 -18.23
CA PHE A 167 -9.09 7.25 -18.02
C PHE A 167 -8.61 6.61 -19.32
N ASN A 168 -7.37 6.11 -19.32
CA ASN A 168 -6.91 5.21 -20.37
C ASN A 168 -7.45 3.78 -20.15
N PHE A 169 -7.19 2.88 -21.10
CA PHE A 169 -7.68 1.50 -21.05
C PHE A 169 -7.23 0.73 -19.80
N CYS A 170 -6.01 0.94 -19.31
CA CYS A 170 -5.51 0.31 -18.10
C CYS A 170 -6.21 0.85 -16.85
N ASP A 171 -6.48 2.16 -16.83
CA ASP A 171 -7.15 2.82 -15.71
C ASP A 171 -8.58 2.30 -15.52
N MET A 172 -9.27 1.98 -16.62
CA MET A 172 -10.61 1.36 -16.57
C MET A 172 -10.64 0.01 -15.85
N ALA A 173 -9.54 -0.74 -15.85
CA ALA A 173 -9.42 -2.01 -15.13
C ALA A 173 -8.84 -1.84 -13.71
N ASN A 174 -8.32 -0.66 -13.38
CA ASN A 174 -7.56 -0.40 -12.17
C ASN A 174 -8.49 -0.05 -11.01
N ASN A 175 -8.80 -1.05 -10.19
CA ASN A 175 -9.68 -0.86 -9.03
C ASN A 175 -9.12 0.13 -7.99
N SER A 176 -7.82 0.46 -8.03
CA SER A 176 -7.25 1.47 -7.14
C SER A 176 -7.79 2.89 -7.39
N ILE A 177 -8.07 3.23 -8.66
CA ILE A 177 -8.49 4.56 -9.12
C ILE A 177 -9.89 4.56 -9.76
N ASN A 178 -10.32 3.43 -10.33
CA ASN A 178 -11.65 3.23 -10.89
C ASN A 178 -12.26 1.96 -10.28
N PRO A 179 -12.81 2.04 -9.06
CA PRO A 179 -13.29 0.88 -8.34
C PRO A 179 -14.52 0.28 -9.02
N SER A 180 -14.56 -1.05 -9.15
CA SER A 180 -15.73 -1.77 -9.67
C SER A 180 -17.02 -1.44 -8.89
N MET A 181 -18.17 -1.56 -9.56
CA MET A 181 -19.49 -1.30 -8.96
C MET A 181 -19.70 -2.04 -7.63
N ASN A 182 -19.23 -3.28 -7.50
CA ASN A 182 -19.35 -4.03 -6.25
C ASN A 182 -18.60 -3.37 -5.08
N LEU A 183 -17.39 -2.84 -5.35
CA LEU A 183 -16.62 -2.09 -4.36
C LEU A 183 -17.32 -0.78 -4.00
N GLN A 184 -17.86 -0.07 -4.98
CA GLN A 184 -18.62 1.18 -4.75
C GLN A 184 -19.86 0.93 -3.87
N HIS A 185 -20.60 -0.16 -4.10
CA HIS A 185 -21.72 -0.55 -3.24
C HIS A 185 -21.27 -0.87 -1.80
N MET A 186 -20.14 -1.54 -1.64
CA MET A 186 -19.59 -1.78 -0.30
C MET A 186 -19.19 -0.48 0.41
N MET A 187 -18.67 0.51 -0.33
CA MET A 187 -18.35 1.83 0.20
C MET A 187 -19.59 2.62 0.64
N ALA A 188 -20.62 2.62 -0.20
CA ALA A 188 -21.89 3.27 0.13
C ALA A 188 -22.47 2.67 1.43
N LYS A 189 -22.47 1.33 1.55
CA LYS A 189 -22.92 0.62 2.76
C LYS A 189 -22.05 0.92 3.97
N SER A 190 -20.72 0.91 3.86
CA SER A 190 -19.85 1.19 5.01
C SER A 190 -20.11 2.57 5.61
N LYS A 191 -20.44 3.55 4.76
CA LYS A 191 -20.79 4.90 5.20
C LYS A 191 -22.12 4.95 5.96
N GLU A 192 -23.11 4.14 5.56
CA GLU A 192 -24.38 4.04 6.29
C GLU A 192 -24.20 3.50 7.72
N PHE A 193 -23.18 2.68 7.98
CA PHE A 193 -22.88 2.15 9.31
C PHE A 193 -22.07 3.09 10.21
N ASP A 194 -21.34 4.07 9.64
CA ASP A 194 -20.60 5.08 10.42
C ASP A 194 -21.50 6.26 10.89
N ILE A 195 -22.78 6.26 10.53
CA ILE A 195 -23.78 7.31 10.85
C ILE A 195 -24.74 6.86 11.99
N LEU A 196 -24.56 5.66 12.56
CA LEU A 196 -25.29 5.16 13.75
C LEU A 196 -24.36 4.99 14.95
#